data_AF-A0A9W6B2Z9-F1
#
_entry.id   AF-A0A9W6B2Z9-F1
#
_cell.length_a   1.000
_cell.length_b   1.000
_cell.length_c   1.000
_cell.angle_alpha   90.00
_cell.angle_beta   90.00
_cell.angle_gamma   90.00
#
_symmetry.space_group_name_H-M   'P 1'
#
loop_
_entity.id
_entity.type
_entity.pdbx_description
1 polymer ?
#
loop_
_entity_poly.entity_id
_entity_poly.type
_entity_poly.pdbx_seq_one_letter_code
_entity_poly.pdbx_strand_id
1 'polypeptide(L)'
;MKKIFLISCLVTLLTGCDPEKCSSFHLANYSETNVNIYFVSQDTIIFKNIYQDSKIPFGSKYCDMGGGSILYMALYDSIYITDFSNNILKVYKEDTPGKNIYNIDEYWSVNNPSKHDYEYIYEINEEDFQ
;
A
#
# COMPACT_ATOMS: atom_id res chain seq x y z
N MET A 1 -27.90 -1.99 45.95
CA MET A 1 -26.91 -1.03 45.41
C MET A 1 -25.59 -1.67 44.99
N LYS A 2 -24.94 -2.53 45.81
CA LYS A 2 -23.68 -3.23 45.44
C LYS A 2 -23.74 -4.04 44.13
N LYS A 3 -24.89 -4.66 43.83
CA LYS A 3 -25.09 -5.45 42.59
C LYS A 3 -25.13 -4.60 41.31
N ILE A 4 -25.57 -3.34 41.39
CA ILE A 4 -25.64 -2.42 40.23
C ILE A 4 -24.24 -1.93 39.85
N PHE A 5 -23.37 -1.70 40.84
CA PHE A 5 -21.99 -1.28 40.61
C PHE A 5 -21.17 -2.37 39.90
N LEU A 6 -21.39 -3.64 40.26
CA LEU A 6 -20.79 -4.80 39.58
C LEU A 6 -21.23 -4.94 38.12
N ILE A 7 -22.51 -4.69 37.83
CA ILE A 7 -23.03 -4.72 36.46
C ILE A 7 -22.46 -3.56 35.63
N SER A 8 -22.36 -2.35 36.21
CA SER A 8 -21.77 -1.19 35.54
C SER A 8 -20.30 -1.40 35.18
N CYS A 9 -19.52 -2.03 36.07
CA CYS A 9 -18.10 -2.31 35.82
C CYS A 9 -17.89 -3.39 34.74
N LEU A 10 -18.82 -4.34 34.64
CA LEU A 10 -18.79 -5.38 33.61
C LEU A 10 -19.13 -4.84 32.21
N VAL A 11 -20.03 -3.85 32.12
CA VAL A 11 -20.41 -3.21 30.84
C VAL A 11 -19.30 -2.32 30.29
N THR A 12 -18.52 -1.65 31.14
CA THR A 12 -17.36 -0.83 30.71
C THR A 12 -16.21 -1.66 30.17
N LEU A 13 -16.06 -2.92 30.60
CA LEU A 13 -15.02 -3.82 30.09
C LEU A 13 -15.34 -4.40 28.70
N LEU A 14 -16.62 -4.37 28.29
CA LEU A 14 -17.08 -4.96 27.03
C LEU A 14 -17.21 -3.95 25.87
N THR A 15 -17.00 -2.66 26.13
CA THR A 15 -17.22 -1.58 25.16
C THR A 15 -15.95 -0.83 24.76
N GLY A 16 -14.79 -1.21 25.30
CA GLY A 16 -13.53 -0.48 25.15
C GLY A 16 -12.56 -0.97 24.08
N CYS A 17 -12.95 -1.90 23.20
CA CYS A 17 -12.08 -2.28 22.09
C CYS A 17 -12.28 -1.31 20.93
N ASP A 18 -11.31 -0.42 20.73
CA ASP A 18 -11.23 0.37 19.50
C ASP A 18 -11.11 -0.61 18.31
N PRO A 19 -11.88 -0.39 17.23
CA PRO A 19 -11.81 -1.27 16.08
C PRO A 19 -10.43 -1.18 15.44
N GLU A 20 -9.76 -2.33 15.31
CA GLU A 20 -8.56 -2.46 14.49
C GLU A 20 -8.93 -2.15 13.03
N LYS A 21 -8.05 -1.41 12.35
CA LYS A 21 -8.15 -1.16 10.92
C LYS A 21 -6.87 -1.59 10.26
N CYS A 22 -6.99 -2.24 9.11
CA CYS A 22 -5.86 -2.75 8.37
C CYS A 22 -5.76 -2.12 6.98
N SER A 23 -4.54 -2.02 6.49
CA SER A 23 -4.22 -1.54 5.14
C SER A 23 -3.31 -2.54 4.44
N SER A 24 -3.68 -2.88 3.21
CA SER A 24 -2.86 -3.66 2.27
C SER A 24 -2.55 -2.82 1.04
N PHE A 25 -1.36 -2.99 0.49
CA PHE A 25 -0.88 -2.23 -0.65
C PHE A 25 -0.57 -3.20 -1.78
N HIS A 26 -0.96 -2.86 -2.99
CA HIS A 26 -0.77 -3.69 -4.16
C HIS A 26 -0.29 -2.88 -5.35
N LEU A 27 0.45 -3.56 -6.22
CA LEU A 27 0.87 -3.04 -7.50
C LEU A 27 0.18 -3.88 -8.57
N ALA A 28 -0.53 -3.23 -9.48
CA ALA A 28 -1.19 -3.87 -10.61
C ALA A 28 -0.49 -3.43 -11.90
N ASN A 29 -0.18 -4.39 -12.76
CA ASN A 29 0.36 -4.12 -14.08
C ASN A 29 -0.74 -4.39 -15.13
N TYR A 30 -1.24 -3.32 -15.72
CA TYR A 30 -2.19 -3.34 -16.84
C TYR A 30 -1.54 -2.86 -18.15
N SER A 31 -0.21 -2.75 -18.18
CA SER A 31 0.55 -2.55 -19.43
C SER A 31 0.66 -3.85 -20.24
N GLU A 32 1.06 -3.75 -21.51
CA GLU A 32 1.20 -4.93 -22.38
C GLU A 32 2.50 -5.71 -22.14
N THR A 33 3.35 -5.23 -21.23
CA THR A 33 4.69 -5.78 -20.99
C THR A 33 4.82 -6.30 -19.55
N ASN A 34 5.52 -7.42 -19.37
CA ASN A 34 5.92 -7.87 -18.03
C ASN A 34 7.00 -6.96 -17.48
N VAL A 35 6.85 -6.51 -16.24
CA VAL A 35 7.74 -5.52 -15.65
C VAL A 35 8.40 -5.99 -14.37
N ASN A 36 9.61 -5.51 -14.17
CA ASN A 36 10.34 -5.58 -12.92
C ASN A 36 10.24 -4.21 -12.24
N ILE A 37 9.98 -4.19 -10.94
CA ILE A 37 10.03 -2.96 -10.14
C ILE A 37 11.09 -3.10 -9.05
N TYR A 38 11.88 -2.04 -8.92
CA TYR A 38 13.00 -1.95 -7.98
C TYR A 38 12.73 -0.78 -7.04
N PHE A 39 12.82 -1.06 -5.75
CA PHE A 39 12.74 -0.07 -4.67
C PHE A 39 14.13 0.06 -4.08
N VAL A 40 14.74 1.24 -4.21
CA VAL A 40 16.12 1.49 -3.83
C VAL A 40 16.14 2.42 -2.63
N SER A 41 16.85 2.02 -1.58
CA SER A 41 17.29 2.88 -0.49
C SER A 41 18.80 2.72 -0.27
N GLN A 42 19.38 3.57 0.58
CA GLN A 42 20.81 3.55 0.90
C GLN A 42 21.39 2.15 1.20
N ASP A 43 20.66 1.33 1.95
CA ASP A 43 21.14 0.03 2.45
C ASP A 43 20.35 -1.16 1.89
N THR A 44 19.33 -0.95 1.05
CA THR A 44 18.44 -2.03 0.61
C THR A 44 17.92 -1.81 -0.80
N ILE A 45 17.88 -2.90 -1.58
CA ILE A 45 17.17 -2.96 -2.85
C ILE A 45 16.14 -4.08 -2.77
N ILE A 46 14.87 -3.73 -2.92
CA ILE A 46 13.77 -4.69 -3.01
C ILE A 46 13.35 -4.80 -4.48
N PHE A 47 13.15 -6.03 -4.92
CA PHE A 47 12.78 -6.36 -6.29
C PHE A 47 11.48 -7.16 -6.32
N LYS A 48 10.63 -6.84 -7.30
CA LYS A 48 9.38 -7.59 -7.57
C LYS A 48 9.15 -7.71 -9.07
N ASN A 49 8.63 -8.86 -9.49
CA ASN A 49 8.13 -9.09 -10.85
C ASN A 49 6.62 -8.93 -10.86
N ILE A 50 6.11 -8.24 -11.87
CA ILE A 50 4.69 -8.05 -12.10
C ILE A 50 4.39 -8.42 -13.55
N TYR A 51 3.72 -9.55 -13.75
CA TYR A 51 3.31 -9.99 -15.07
C TYR A 51 2.19 -9.09 -15.60
N GLN A 52 2.00 -9.09 -16.91
CA GLN A 52 0.85 -8.45 -17.56
C GLN A 52 -0.47 -8.94 -16.94
N ASP A 53 -1.41 -8.01 -16.77
CA ASP A 53 -2.74 -8.21 -16.17
C ASP A 53 -2.70 -8.88 -14.78
N SER A 54 -1.62 -8.64 -14.03
CA SER A 54 -1.42 -9.22 -12.72
C SER A 54 -1.34 -8.16 -11.63
N LYS A 55 -1.84 -8.53 -10.44
CA LYS A 55 -1.75 -7.72 -9.23
C LYS A 55 -0.94 -8.48 -8.19
N ILE A 56 0.07 -7.83 -7.62
CA ILE A 56 0.90 -8.41 -6.56
C ILE A 56 0.82 -7.59 -5.27
N PRO A 57 0.98 -8.22 -4.10
CA PRO A 57 1.09 -7.48 -2.84
C PRO A 57 2.42 -6.74 -2.77
N PHE A 58 2.35 -5.51 -2.26
CA PHE A 58 3.47 -4.67 -1.93
C PHE A 58 3.53 -4.45 -0.42
N GLY A 59 4.64 -4.87 0.19
CA GLY A 59 4.78 -4.85 1.65
C GLY A 59 3.86 -5.85 2.36
N SER A 60 3.85 -5.75 3.70
CA SER A 60 2.96 -6.53 4.55
C SER A 60 1.61 -5.85 4.72
N LYS A 61 0.57 -6.60 5.07
CA LYS A 61 -0.67 -6.02 5.61
C LYS A 61 -0.35 -5.42 6.97
N TYR A 62 -0.70 -4.16 7.17
CA TYR A 62 -0.44 -3.45 8.42
C TYR A 62 -1.76 -3.12 9.10
N CYS A 63 -1.86 -3.40 10.39
CA CYS A 63 -3.05 -3.14 11.18
C CYS A 63 -2.68 -2.29 12.39
N ASP A 64 -3.50 -1.29 12.68
CA ASP A 64 -3.32 -0.44 13.85
C ASP A 64 -4.66 -0.12 14.53
N MET A 65 -4.60 0.16 15.82
CA MET A 65 -5.76 0.56 16.61
C MET A 65 -6.06 2.04 16.32
N GLY A 66 -7.28 2.32 15.82
CA GLY A 66 -7.71 3.69 15.51
C GLY A 66 -7.44 4.15 14.07
N GLY A 67 -6.77 3.37 13.23
CA GLY A 67 -6.48 3.75 11.84
C GLY A 67 -5.79 2.66 11.03
N GLY A 68 -5.93 2.71 9.70
CA GLY A 68 -5.12 1.87 8.81
C GLY A 68 -3.71 2.45 8.71
N SER A 69 -2.69 1.59 8.67
CA SER A 69 -1.30 2.04 8.59
C SER A 69 -1.02 2.79 7.29
N ILE A 70 -0.24 3.85 7.40
CA ILE A 70 0.25 4.62 6.26
C ILE A 70 1.38 3.82 5.60
N LEU A 71 1.34 3.68 4.27
CA LEU A 71 2.48 3.17 3.51
C LEU A 71 3.56 4.25 3.48
N TYR A 72 4.71 3.96 4.08
CA TYR A 72 5.84 4.87 4.06
C TYR A 72 6.70 4.62 2.83
N MET A 73 6.27 5.16 1.68
CA MET A 73 7.09 5.14 0.46
C MET A 73 8.38 5.95 0.60
N ALA A 74 8.40 6.94 1.50
CA ALA A 74 9.57 7.75 1.85
C ALA A 74 10.78 6.95 2.40
N LEU A 75 10.63 5.64 2.63
CA LEU A 75 11.75 4.76 3.00
C LEU A 75 12.66 4.41 1.81
N TYR A 76 12.21 4.69 0.58
CA TYR A 76 12.97 4.43 -0.64
C TYR A 76 13.38 5.77 -1.28
N ASP A 77 14.65 5.88 -1.64
CA ASP A 77 15.22 7.07 -2.30
C ASP A 77 14.76 7.17 -3.76
N SER A 78 14.55 6.02 -4.40
CA SER A 78 14.02 5.95 -5.76
C SER A 78 13.34 4.62 -6.03
N ILE A 79 12.37 4.65 -6.95
CA ILE A 79 11.70 3.46 -7.44
C ILE A 79 11.81 3.48 -8.96
N TYR A 80 12.18 2.37 -9.59
CA TYR A 80 12.22 2.33 -11.05
C TYR A 80 11.64 1.03 -11.58
N ILE A 81 11.08 1.13 -12.79
CA ILE A 81 10.47 0.03 -13.52
C ILE A 81 11.38 -0.29 -14.71
N THR A 82 11.62 -1.58 -14.94
CA THR A 82 12.24 -2.08 -16.15
C THR A 82 11.34 -3.11 -16.83
N ASP A 83 11.55 -3.35 -18.11
CA ASP A 83 11.09 -4.59 -18.73
C ASP A 83 11.91 -5.80 -18.22
N PHE A 84 11.53 -7.01 -18.65
CA PHE A 84 12.28 -8.24 -18.33
C PHE A 84 13.64 -8.35 -19.05
N SER A 85 13.93 -7.46 -20.01
CA SER A 85 15.24 -7.32 -20.64
C SER A 85 16.14 -6.32 -19.91
N ASN A 86 15.67 -5.75 -18.78
CA ASN A 86 16.32 -4.72 -17.96
C ASN A 86 16.44 -3.34 -18.63
N ASN A 87 15.64 -3.04 -19.65
CA ASN A 87 15.51 -1.68 -20.17
C ASN A 87 14.70 -0.85 -19.17
N ILE A 88 15.23 0.30 -18.74
CA ILE A 88 14.50 1.20 -17.83
C ILE A 88 13.33 1.83 -18.57
N LEU A 89 12.12 1.61 -18.06
CA LEU A 89 10.87 2.15 -18.60
C LEU A 89 10.44 3.41 -17.86
N LYS A 90 10.60 3.44 -16.54
CA LYS A 90 10.20 4.59 -15.70
C LYS A 90 11.07 4.70 -14.47
N VAL A 91 11.33 5.93 -14.05
CA VAL A 91 11.99 6.24 -12.77
C VAL A 91 11.10 7.21 -11.98
N TYR A 92 10.79 6.83 -10.76
CA TYR A 92 10.07 7.62 -9.78
C TYR A 92 11.04 8.14 -8.72
N LYS A 93 10.95 9.43 -8.47
CA LYS A 93 11.50 10.12 -7.30
C LYS A 93 10.38 10.92 -6.67
N GLU A 94 10.48 11.22 -5.39
CA GLU A 94 9.43 11.92 -4.65
C GLU A 94 9.07 13.28 -5.29
N ASP A 95 10.05 13.97 -5.86
CA ASP A 95 9.90 15.29 -6.49
C ASP A 95 9.59 15.24 -8.00
N THR A 96 9.44 14.04 -8.58
CA THR A 96 9.08 13.91 -10.01
C THR A 96 7.63 14.36 -10.25
N PRO A 97 7.39 15.33 -11.16
CA PRO A 97 6.03 15.78 -11.46
C PRO A 97 5.22 14.74 -12.24
N GLY A 98 3.90 14.80 -12.10
CA GLY A 98 2.94 13.92 -12.78
C GLY A 98 2.59 12.68 -11.95
N LYS A 99 2.06 11.64 -12.63
CA LYS A 99 1.67 10.38 -11.97
C LYS A 99 2.86 9.74 -11.29
N ASN A 100 2.76 9.60 -9.97
CA ASN A 100 3.88 9.21 -9.13
C ASN A 100 3.47 8.25 -8.02
N ILE A 101 4.21 7.15 -7.89
CA ILE A 101 3.96 6.10 -6.90
C ILE A 101 4.09 6.61 -5.45
N TYR A 102 4.82 7.71 -5.22
CA TYR A 102 4.94 8.35 -3.90
C TYR A 102 3.66 9.11 -3.48
N ASN A 103 2.82 9.55 -4.42
CA ASN A 103 1.62 10.34 -4.09
C ASN A 103 0.42 9.41 -3.85
N ILE A 104 0.37 8.83 -2.64
CA ILE A 104 -0.66 7.87 -2.25
C ILE A 104 -2.07 8.46 -2.36
N ASP A 105 -2.26 9.72 -1.95
CA ASP A 105 -3.57 10.36 -1.93
C ASP A 105 -4.12 10.71 -3.33
N GLU A 106 -3.29 10.68 -4.37
CA GLU A 106 -3.65 11.12 -5.72
C GLU A 106 -3.74 9.97 -6.74
N TYR A 107 -2.77 9.05 -6.71
CA TYR A 107 -2.61 8.06 -7.79
C TYR A 107 -2.81 6.61 -7.34
N TRP A 108 -3.15 6.38 -6.07
CA TRP A 108 -3.56 5.06 -5.61
C TRP A 108 -5.09 5.00 -5.51
N SER A 109 -5.67 3.93 -6.06
CA SER A 109 -7.08 3.64 -5.86
C SER A 109 -7.27 2.96 -4.51
N VAL A 110 -8.35 3.30 -3.81
CA VAL A 110 -8.68 2.74 -2.49
C VAL A 110 -9.97 1.93 -2.59
N ASN A 111 -9.87 0.64 -2.28
CA ASN A 111 -10.99 -0.27 -2.15
C ASN A 111 -11.20 -0.64 -0.69
N ASN A 112 -12.45 -0.76 -0.26
CA ASN A 112 -12.80 -1.15 1.10
C ASN A 112 -13.47 -2.53 1.08
N PRO A 113 -12.70 -3.63 1.03
CA PRO A 113 -13.26 -4.98 1.02
C PRO A 113 -14.06 -5.31 2.30
N SER A 114 -13.78 -4.61 3.40
CA SER A 114 -14.55 -4.71 4.64
C SER A 114 -14.64 -3.36 5.33
N LYS A 115 -15.44 -3.26 6.40
CA LYS A 115 -15.53 -2.04 7.24
C LYS A 115 -14.19 -1.68 7.91
N HIS A 116 -13.28 -2.65 8.03
CA HIS A 116 -12.03 -2.54 8.77
C HIS A 116 -10.79 -2.77 7.91
N ASP A 117 -10.95 -3.06 6.62
CA ASP A 117 -9.85 -3.33 5.71
C ASP A 117 -9.89 -2.34 4.54
N TYR A 118 -8.74 -1.73 4.28
CA TYR A 118 -8.49 -0.85 3.14
C TYR A 118 -7.44 -1.51 2.24
N GLU A 119 -7.71 -1.54 0.94
CA GLU A 119 -6.81 -2.01 -0.08
C GLU A 119 -6.43 -0.84 -0.98
N TYR A 120 -5.15 -0.50 -1.00
CA TYR A 120 -4.59 0.54 -1.86
C TYR A 120 -3.93 -0.14 -3.06
N ILE A 121 -4.25 0.32 -4.27
CA ILE A 121 -3.73 -0.25 -5.51
C ILE A 121 -3.11 0.87 -6.34
N TYR A 122 -1.84 0.70 -6.71
CA TYR A 122 -1.20 1.52 -7.74
C TYR A 122 -1.19 0.77 -9.06
N GLU A 123 -1.75 1.39 -10.08
CA GLU A 123 -1.90 0.82 -11.42
C GLU A 123 -0.77 1.32 -12.32
N ILE A 124 -0.07 0.40 -12.96
CA ILE A 124 0.95 0.67 -13.97
C ILE A 124 0.31 0.39 -15.33
N ASN A 125 0.20 1.42 -16.15
CA ASN A 125 -0.39 1.37 -17.49
C ASN A 125 0.67 1.70 -18.55
N GLU A 126 0.38 1.38 -19.81
CA GLU A 126 1.29 1.64 -20.94
C GLU A 126 1.68 3.13 -21.07
N GLU A 127 0.73 4.02 -20.77
CA GLU A 127 0.91 5.48 -20.77
C GLU A 127 1.96 5.95 -19.76
N ASP A 128 2.24 5.17 -18.71
CA ASP A 128 3.21 5.54 -17.69
C ASP A 128 4.66 5.46 -18.18
N PHE A 129 4.92 4.72 -19.27
CA PHE A 129 6.24 4.50 -19.86
C PHE A 129 6.63 5.54 -20.92
N GLN A 130 5.72 6.47 -21.25
CA GLN A 130 5.94 7.53 -22.25
C GLN A 130 6.56 8.80 -21.66
#